data_AF-A0A955WS48-F1
#
_entry.id   AF-A0A955WS48-F1
#
_cell.length_a   1.000
_cell.length_b   1.000
_cell.length_c   1.000
_cell.angle_alpha   90.00
_cell.angle_beta   90.00
_cell.angle_gamma   90.00
#
_symmetry.space_group_name_H-M   'P 1'
#
loop_
_entity.id
_entity.type
_entity.pdbx_description
1 polymer ?
#
loop_
_entity_poly.entity_id
_entity_poly.type
_entity_poly.pdbx_seq_one_letter_code
_entity_poly.pdbx_strand_id
1 'polypeptide(L)'
;MGRRTHTPDAFDHLAESLVNPAETGVYLAKSEMIVLANLTEGSLRVNERRRMLADVLKSPETLAGLSDLLEHIVVHCRAHVERYTELGQAWPAMAPTMAPWASKAQATIKRLRDLQAELAEEAELAAEGTGP
;
A
#
# COMPACT_ATOMS: atom_id res chain seq x y z
N MET A 1 -5.02 -21.03 -14.99
CA MET A 1 -5.19 -19.56 -14.92
C MET A 1 -6.03 -19.27 -13.69
N GLY A 2 -5.39 -18.96 -12.55
CA GLY A 2 -6.08 -18.66 -11.30
C GLY A 2 -6.93 -17.40 -11.45
N ARG A 3 -8.20 -17.47 -11.03
CA ARG A 3 -9.13 -16.33 -11.05
C ARG A 3 -8.59 -15.27 -10.08
N ARG A 4 -8.26 -14.08 -10.58
CA ARG A 4 -8.06 -12.90 -9.74
C ARG A 4 -9.40 -12.61 -9.03
N THR A 5 -9.48 -12.89 -7.74
CA THR A 5 -10.62 -12.58 -6.85
C THR A 5 -10.72 -11.08 -6.55
N HIS A 6 -9.67 -10.31 -6.82
CA HIS A 6 -9.73 -8.85 -6.79
C HIS A 6 -10.42 -8.29 -8.03
N THR A 7 -11.69 -7.95 -7.86
CA THR A 7 -12.46 -7.21 -8.85
C THR A 7 -11.81 -5.84 -9.13
N PRO A 8 -11.97 -5.27 -10.34
CA PRO A 8 -11.43 -3.94 -10.67
C PRO A 8 -11.73 -2.87 -9.60
N ASP A 9 -12.91 -2.97 -8.99
CA ASP A 9 -13.41 -2.07 -7.95
C ASP A 9 -12.62 -2.17 -6.63
N ALA A 10 -12.09 -3.35 -6.28
CA ALA A 10 -11.34 -3.53 -5.04
C ALA A 10 -10.04 -2.71 -5.02
N PHE A 11 -9.33 -2.65 -6.15
CA PHE A 11 -8.13 -1.83 -6.28
C PHE A 11 -8.43 -0.33 -6.33
N ASP A 12 -9.55 0.06 -6.94
CA ASP A 12 -9.98 1.46 -6.95
C ASP A 12 -10.33 1.95 -5.54
N HIS A 13 -11.03 1.13 -4.74
CA HIS A 13 -11.32 1.43 -3.33
C HIS A 13 -10.07 1.44 -2.45
N LEU A 14 -9.15 0.49 -2.65
CA LEU A 14 -7.88 0.50 -1.93
C LEU A 14 -7.08 1.75 -2.27
N ALA A 15 -7.00 2.12 -3.55
CA ALA A 15 -6.32 3.33 -3.99
C ALA A 15 -6.96 4.59 -3.40
N GLU A 16 -8.29 4.69 -3.41
CA GLU A 16 -9.03 5.82 -2.84
C GLU A 16 -8.71 6.05 -1.36
N SER A 17 -8.71 4.98 -0.57
CA SER A 17 -8.34 5.06 0.85
C SER A 17 -6.85 5.39 1.01
N LEU A 18 -5.97 4.74 0.25
CA LEU A 18 -4.51 4.93 0.40
C LEU A 18 -4.01 6.33 0.03
N VAL A 19 -4.68 7.04 -0.88
CA VAL A 19 -4.30 8.42 -1.25
C VAL A 19 -4.80 9.48 -0.26
N ASN A 20 -5.66 9.11 0.69
CA ASN A 20 -6.22 10.00 1.70
C ASN A 20 -5.36 10.00 2.99
N PRO A 21 -4.50 11.01 3.21
CA PRO A 21 -3.64 11.04 4.39
C PRO A 21 -4.43 11.16 5.69
N ALA A 22 -5.66 11.71 5.66
CA ALA A 22 -6.49 11.81 6.85
C ALA A 22 -6.93 10.42 7.36
N GLU A 23 -7.01 9.42 6.48
CA GLU A 23 -7.26 8.02 6.83
C GLU A 23 -5.95 7.29 7.14
N THR A 24 -4.97 7.41 6.24
CA THR A 24 -3.76 6.56 6.30
C THR A 24 -2.68 7.06 7.24
N GLY A 25 -2.73 8.33 7.62
CA GLY A 25 -1.64 8.97 8.34
C GLY A 25 -0.43 9.32 7.45
N VAL A 26 -0.48 9.03 6.14
CA VAL A 26 0.67 9.18 5.22
C VAL A 26 0.23 9.79 3.90
N TYR A 27 0.99 10.76 3.41
CA TYR A 27 0.76 11.34 2.10
C TYR A 27 1.58 10.61 1.03
N LEU A 28 0.91 9.77 0.24
CA LEU A 28 1.53 9.17 -0.94
C LEU A 28 1.60 10.20 -2.08
N ALA A 29 2.81 10.69 -2.36
CA ALA A 29 3.07 11.66 -3.41
C ALA A 29 3.09 10.99 -4.80
N LYS A 30 2.94 11.79 -5.86
CA LYS A 30 3.06 11.29 -7.25
C LYS A 30 4.45 10.71 -7.54
N SER A 31 5.51 11.27 -6.94
CA SER A 31 6.87 10.73 -7.07
C SER A 31 6.95 9.31 -6.55
N GLU A 32 6.35 9.03 -5.39
CA GLU A 32 6.30 7.68 -4.81
C GLU A 32 5.53 6.73 -5.72
N MET A 33 4.40 7.17 -6.30
CA MET A 33 3.64 6.35 -7.25
C MET A 33 4.44 6.02 -8.52
N ILE A 34 5.26 6.94 -9.01
CA ILE A 34 6.16 6.69 -10.15
C ILE A 34 7.22 5.66 -9.77
N VAL A 35 7.80 5.76 -8.57
CA VAL A 35 8.75 4.75 -8.06
C VAL A 35 8.09 3.37 -7.99
N LEU A 36 6.89 3.29 -7.40
CA LEU A 36 6.12 2.05 -7.30
C LEU A 36 5.79 1.46 -8.69
N ALA A 37 5.41 2.29 -9.66
CA ALA A 37 5.16 1.83 -11.02
C ALA A 37 6.40 1.22 -11.67
N ASN A 38 7.55 1.88 -11.53
CA ASN A 38 8.82 1.42 -12.09
C ASN A 38 9.27 0.07 -11.50
N LEU A 39 8.94 -0.22 -10.25
CA LEU A 39 9.23 -1.51 -9.60
C LEU A 39 8.42 -2.66 -10.21
N THR A 40 7.28 -2.36 -10.83
CA THR A 40 6.41 -3.35 -11.49
C THR A 40 6.61 -3.39 -13.01
N GLU A 41 7.66 -2.74 -13.53
CA GLU A 41 7.91 -2.54 -14.98
C GLU A 41 6.73 -1.89 -15.74
N GLY A 42 5.79 -1.28 -15.02
CA GLY A 42 4.59 -0.69 -15.58
C GLY A 42 4.82 0.72 -16.14
N SER A 43 4.27 1.02 -17.31
CA SER A 43 4.20 2.41 -17.80
C SER A 43 3.10 3.16 -17.05
N LEU A 44 3.46 4.14 -16.21
CA LEU A 44 2.48 4.96 -15.52
C LEU A 44 2.14 6.23 -16.32
N ARG A 45 0.88 6.36 -16.73
CA ARG A 45 0.37 7.63 -17.25
C ARG A 45 0.15 8.60 -16.10
N VAL A 46 0.72 9.80 -16.19
CA VAL A 46 0.51 10.85 -15.20
C VAL A 46 -0.95 11.33 -15.25
N ASN A 47 -1.68 11.08 -14.15
CA ASN A 47 -3.10 11.39 -13.97
C ASN A 47 -3.36 11.96 -12.55
N GLU A 48 -4.63 11.90 -12.09
CA GLU A 48 -5.00 12.09 -10.69
C GLU A 48 -4.40 10.99 -9.80
N ARG A 49 -4.02 11.34 -8.56
CA ARG A 49 -3.32 10.44 -7.61
C ARG A 49 -4.04 9.10 -7.40
N ARG A 50 -5.35 9.15 -7.19
CA ARG A 50 -6.19 7.94 -7.02
C ARG A 50 -6.04 6.99 -8.20
N ARG A 51 -6.23 7.51 -9.41
CA ARG A 51 -6.13 6.72 -10.64
C ARG A 51 -4.72 6.20 -10.88
N MET A 52 -3.70 7.03 -10.63
CA MET A 52 -2.31 6.59 -10.70
C MET A 52 -2.03 5.42 -9.76
N LEU A 53 -2.48 5.49 -8.50
CA LEU A 53 -2.28 4.41 -7.54
C LEU A 53 -3.10 3.16 -7.91
N ALA A 54 -4.32 3.31 -8.41
CA ALA A 54 -5.11 2.19 -8.89
C ALA A 54 -4.44 1.47 -10.07
N ASP A 55 -3.90 2.22 -11.03
CA ASP A 55 -3.16 1.68 -12.17
C ASP A 55 -1.92 0.89 -11.68
N VAL A 56 -1.21 1.42 -10.68
CA VAL A 56 -0.06 0.75 -10.03
C VAL A 56 -0.49 -0.53 -9.30
N LEU A 57 -1.59 -0.52 -8.54
CA LEU A 57 -2.07 -1.71 -7.83
C LEU A 57 -2.56 -2.82 -8.79
N LYS A 58 -2.98 -2.44 -10.00
CA LYS A 58 -3.45 -3.37 -11.04
C LYS A 58 -2.31 -3.93 -11.91
N SER A 59 -1.10 -3.38 -11.84
CA SER A 59 0.02 -3.76 -12.71
C SER A 59 0.64 -5.14 -12.41
N PRO A 60 0.71 -5.64 -11.15
CA PRO A 60 1.33 -6.93 -10.90
C PRO A 60 0.56 -8.08 -11.56
N GLU A 61 1.29 -8.98 -12.20
CA GLU A 61 0.67 -10.13 -12.88
C GLU A 61 0.33 -11.28 -11.91
N THR A 62 1.03 -11.35 -10.78
CA THR A 62 0.96 -12.42 -9.78
C THR A 62 0.58 -11.87 -8.40
N LEU A 63 0.01 -12.73 -7.54
CA LEU A 63 -0.30 -12.38 -6.15
C LEU A 63 0.97 -12.06 -5.35
N ALA A 64 2.08 -12.77 -5.62
CA ALA A 64 3.38 -12.47 -5.04
C ALA A 64 3.86 -11.06 -5.42
N GLY A 65 3.77 -10.67 -6.70
CA GLY A 65 4.15 -9.33 -7.14
C GLY A 65 3.27 -8.23 -6.55
N LEU A 66 1.97 -8.50 -6.34
CA LEU A 66 1.10 -7.59 -5.61
C LEU A 66 1.52 -7.48 -4.14
N SER A 67 1.82 -8.60 -3.48
CA SER A 67 2.32 -8.60 -2.10
C SER A 67 3.61 -7.79 -1.95
N ASP A 68 4.56 -7.95 -2.87
CA ASP A 68 5.80 -7.17 -2.90
C ASP A 68 5.54 -5.67 -3.10
N LEU A 69 4.63 -5.32 -4.01
CA LEU A 69 4.21 -3.93 -4.20
C LEU A 69 3.62 -3.32 -2.90
N LEU A 70 2.77 -4.07 -2.19
CA LEU A 70 2.22 -3.64 -0.90
C LEU A 70 3.31 -3.49 0.17
N GLU A 71 4.38 -4.32 0.13
CA GLU A 71 5.53 -4.18 1.03
C GLU A 71 6.20 -2.82 0.88
N HIS A 72 6.37 -2.33 -0.35
CA HIS A 72 6.95 -1.02 -0.58
C HIS A 72 6.09 0.11 0.03
N ILE A 73 4.76 -0.02 -0.01
CA ILE A 73 3.86 0.93 0.66
C ILE A 73 4.01 0.82 2.18
N VAL A 74 4.13 -0.39 2.74
CA VAL A 74 4.39 -0.61 4.17
C VAL A 74 5.71 0.04 4.61
N VAL A 75 6.79 -0.13 3.83
CA VAL A 75 8.09 0.51 4.10
C VAL A 75 7.96 2.03 4.10
N HIS A 76 7.24 2.59 3.13
CA HIS A 76 6.97 4.03 3.08
C HIS A 76 6.19 4.50 4.34
N CYS A 77 5.18 3.77 4.77
CA CYS A 77 4.45 4.08 6.00
C CYS A 77 5.33 3.99 7.25
N ARG A 78 6.21 2.98 7.35
CA ARG A 78 7.15 2.85 8.48
C ARG A 78 8.10 4.04 8.58
N ALA A 79 8.67 4.47 7.46
CA ALA A 79 9.52 5.66 7.41
C ALA A 79 8.77 6.92 7.90
N HIS A 80 7.46 7.03 7.64
CA HIS A 80 6.64 8.11 8.18
C HIS A 80 6.41 7.99 9.69
N VAL A 81 6.12 6.78 10.21
CA VAL A 81 5.99 6.54 11.66
C VAL A 81 7.26 6.92 12.41
N GLU A 82 8.42 6.52 11.88
CA GLU A 82 9.74 6.87 12.42
C GLU A 82 9.89 8.39 12.48
N ARG A 83 9.68 9.09 11.36
CA ARG A 83 9.75 10.56 11.31
C ARG A 83 8.81 11.24 12.29
N TYR A 84 7.55 10.80 12.39
CA TYR A 84 6.59 11.39 13.33
C TYR A 84 7.03 11.21 14.78
N THR A 85 7.61 10.04 15.09
CA THR A 85 8.14 9.72 16.42
C THR A 85 9.37 10.57 16.74
N GLU A 86 10.34 10.64 15.83
CA GLU A 86 11.55 11.45 15.95
C GLU A 86 11.23 12.94 16.12
N LEU A 87 10.30 13.47 15.32
CA LEU A 87 9.84 14.86 15.44
C LEU A 87 9.19 15.13 16.80
N GLY A 88 8.37 14.20 17.30
CA GLY A 88 7.76 14.32 18.62
C GLY A 88 8.78 14.27 19.76
N GLN A 89 9.86 13.50 19.61
CA GLN A 89 10.95 13.43 20.58
C GLN A 89 11.84 14.67 20.54
N ALA A 90 12.21 15.14 19.35
CA ALA A 90 13.05 16.33 19.16
C ALA A 90 12.33 17.63 19.54
N TRP A 91 11.02 17.70 19.30
CA TRP A 91 10.17 18.84 19.66
C TRP A 91 8.92 18.37 20.42
N PRO A 92 8.98 18.25 21.77
CA PRO A 92 7.87 17.72 22.57
C PRO A 92 6.53 18.45 22.39
N ALA A 93 6.57 19.75 22.09
CA ALA A 93 5.36 20.53 21.78
C ALA A 93 4.59 20.02 20.54
N MET A 94 5.29 19.37 19.60
CA MET A 94 4.70 18.77 18.39
C MET A 94 4.18 17.36 18.63
N ALA A 95 4.56 16.69 19.73
CA ALA A 95 4.19 15.30 19.99
C ALA A 95 2.67 15.04 19.96
N PRO A 96 1.80 15.88 20.56
CA PRO A 96 0.35 15.70 20.49
C PRO A 96 -0.19 15.82 19.05
N THR A 97 0.48 16.61 18.21
CA THR A 97 0.11 16.77 16.80
C THR A 97 0.58 15.58 15.96
N MET A 98 1.77 15.02 16.22
CA MET A 98 2.34 13.91 15.44
C MET A 98 1.75 12.55 15.81
N ALA A 99 1.39 12.32 17.08
CA ALA A 99 0.93 11.02 17.56
C ALA A 99 -0.30 10.46 16.79
N PRO A 100 -1.34 11.26 16.44
CA PRO A 100 -2.44 10.77 15.63
C PRO A 100 -2.04 10.31 14.23
N TRP A 101 -1.06 10.99 13.58
CA TRP A 101 -0.56 10.59 12.26
C TRP A 101 0.24 9.29 12.33
N ALA A 102 1.10 9.16 13.35
CA ALA A 102 1.83 7.92 13.61
C ALA A 102 0.88 6.74 13.85
N SER A 103 -0.16 6.94 14.66
CA SER A 103 -1.16 5.90 14.95
C SER A 103 -1.92 5.46 13.69
N LYS A 104 -2.35 6.39 12.83
CA LYS A 104 -3.01 6.06 11.55
C LYS A 104 -2.07 5.34 10.58
N ALA A 105 -0.81 5.75 10.51
CA ALA A 105 0.20 5.08 9.69
C ALA A 105 0.46 3.64 10.18
N GLN A 106 0.50 3.41 11.49
CA GLN A 106 0.59 2.07 12.08
C GLN A 106 -0.65 1.22 11.76
N ALA A 107 -1.86 1.78 11.88
CA ALA A 107 -3.09 1.08 11.50
C ALA A 107 -3.09 0.71 10.01
N THR A 108 -2.60 1.60 9.15
CA THR A 108 -2.44 1.34 7.71
C THR A 108 -1.44 0.22 7.45
N ILE A 109 -0.29 0.20 8.13
CA ILE A 109 0.67 -0.90 8.06
C ILE A 109 0.00 -2.23 8.42
N LYS A 110 -0.76 -2.27 9.52
CA LYS A 110 -1.48 -3.48 9.92
C LYS A 110 -2.45 -3.94 8.82
N ARG A 111 -3.28 -3.04 8.30
CA ARG A 111 -4.24 -3.34 7.22
C ARG A 111 -3.53 -3.92 5.97
N LEU A 112 -2.41 -3.34 5.57
CA LEU A 112 -1.64 -3.83 4.42
C LEU A 112 -1.03 -5.20 4.68
N ARG A 113 -0.59 -5.48 5.91
CA ARG A 113 -0.08 -6.80 6.33
C ARG A 113 -1.16 -7.86 6.35
N ASP A 114 -2.35 -7.52 6.86
CA ASP A 114 -3.50 -8.42 6.84
C ASP A 114 -3.85 -8.79 5.38
N LEU A 115 -3.88 -7.80 4.48
CA LEU A 115 -4.08 -8.04 3.04
C LEU A 115 -2.97 -8.91 2.41
N GLN A 116 -1.70 -8.69 2.77
CA GLN A 116 -0.61 -9.55 2.29
C GLN A 116 -0.77 -11.00 2.75
N ALA A 117 -1.29 -11.24 3.96
CA ALA A 117 -1.57 -12.59 4.46
C ALA A 117 -2.70 -13.25 3.66
N GLU A 118 -3.79 -12.52 3.39
CA GLU A 118 -4.90 -12.99 2.54
C GLU A 118 -4.38 -13.38 1.14
N LEU A 119 -3.53 -12.56 0.52
CA LEU A 119 -2.91 -12.86 -0.78
C LEU A 119 -2.05 -14.13 -0.76
N ALA A 120 -1.34 -14.38 0.34
CA ALA A 120 -0.52 -15.57 0.49
C ALA A 120 -1.37 -16.84 0.60
N GLU A 121 -2.42 -16.80 1.42
CA GLU A 121 -3.39 -17.90 1.54
C GLU A 121 -4.07 -18.20 0.18
N GLU A 122 -4.47 -17.17 -0.57
CA GLU A 122 -5.04 -17.35 -1.92
C GLU A 122 -4.04 -17.98 -2.89
N ALA A 123 -2.76 -17.61 -2.82
CA ALA A 123 -1.71 -18.16 -3.67
C ALA A 123 -1.45 -19.66 -3.35
N GLU A 124 -1.47 -20.04 -2.08
CA GLU A 124 -1.34 -21.43 -1.64
C GLU A 124 -2.52 -22.29 -2.14
N LEU A 125 -3.75 -21.83 -1.93
CA LEU A 125 -4.95 -22.53 -2.41
C LEU A 125 -4.96 -22.71 -3.93
N ALA A 126 -4.51 -21.69 -4.68
CA ALA A 126 -4.39 -21.78 -6.13
C ALA A 126 -3.35 -22.81 -6.58
N ALA A 127 -2.25 -22.98 -5.82
CA ALA A 127 -1.24 -23.98 -6.10
C ALA A 127 -1.74 -25.41 -5.81
N GLU A 128 -2.48 -25.61 -4.72
CA GLU A 128 -3.04 -26.90 -4.31
C GLU A 128 -4.17 -27.39 -5.23
N GLY A 129 -5.01 -26.47 -5.75
CA GLY A 129 -6.09 -26.78 -6.68
C GLY A 129 -5.65 -27.18 -8.10
N THR A 130 -4.34 -27.23 -8.36
CA THR A 130 -3.76 -27.58 -9.67
C THR A 130 -3.14 -29.00 -9.68
N GLY A 131 -3.66 -29.92 -8.86
CA GLY A 131 -3.35 -31.35 -8.93
C GLY A 131 -4.02 -32.06 -10.13
N PRO A 132 -3.37 -33.09 -10.72
CA PRO A 132 -3.67 -33.66 -12.05
C PRO A 132 -5.06 -34.28 -12.23
#